data_AF-A0A6P5YY92-F1
#
_entry.id   AF-A0A6P5YY92-F1
#
_cell.length_a   1.000
_cell.length_b   1.000
_cell.length_c   1.000
_cell.angle_alpha   90.00
_cell.angle_beta   90.00
_cell.angle_gamma   90.00
#
_symmetry.space_group_name_H-M   'P 1'
#
loop_
_entity.id
_entity.type
_entity.pdbx_description
1 polymer ?
#
loop_
_entity_poly.entity_id
_entity_poly.type
_entity_poly.pdbx_seq_one_letter_code
_entity_poly.pdbx_strand_id
1 'polypeptide(L)'
;MPAPLTDAEKLVWSVLEAEHPSISQLQEKTLSEANKVFLGKHEESLMHIVAVAEMLYTLEQTKKLEAVKLIEDSCNKVMPMNGALGPLLAWKLKDCIAVHKLLEKVLIDQDAALTGGKKEHLEVVQAMTTLSSVALRSKFSLPF
;
A
#
# COMPACT_ATOMS: atom_id res chain seq x y z
N MET A 1 -1.79 2.38 21.68
CA MET A 1 -2.33 1.02 21.93
C MET A 1 -3.39 1.06 23.03
N PRO A 2 -4.43 0.20 22.99
CA PRO A 2 -5.39 0.08 24.08
C PRO A 2 -4.71 -0.48 25.34
N ALA A 3 -5.24 -0.12 26.52
CA ALA A 3 -4.71 -0.60 27.79
C ALA A 3 -4.96 -2.12 27.96
N PRO A 4 -4.01 -2.88 28.52
CA PRO A 4 -4.17 -4.32 28.74
C PRO A 4 -5.34 -4.60 29.69
N LEU A 5 -6.23 -5.52 29.31
CA LEU A 5 -7.48 -5.81 30.01
C LEU A 5 -7.35 -7.03 30.93
N THR A 6 -6.41 -7.93 30.64
CA THR A 6 -6.13 -9.15 31.40
C THR A 6 -4.76 -9.10 32.09
N ASP A 7 -4.59 -9.89 33.15
CA ASP A 7 -3.31 -9.95 33.86
C ASP A 7 -2.17 -10.54 33.00
N ALA A 8 -2.50 -11.42 32.06
CA ALA A 8 -1.54 -11.91 31.07
C ALA A 8 -1.05 -10.79 30.14
N GLU A 9 -1.96 -9.95 29.64
CA GLU A 9 -1.58 -8.81 28.80
C GLU A 9 -0.76 -7.78 29.58
N LYS A 10 -1.08 -7.54 30.86
CA LYS A 10 -0.27 -6.67 31.73
C LYS A 10 1.15 -7.21 31.90
N LEU A 11 1.32 -8.51 32.11
CA LEU A 11 2.64 -9.14 32.23
C LEU A 11 3.45 -8.98 30.95
N VAL A 12 2.84 -9.25 29.79
CA VAL A 12 3.48 -9.03 28.48
C VAL A 12 3.88 -7.57 28.31
N TRP A 13 3.00 -6.63 28.70
CA TRP A 13 3.27 -5.19 28.65
C TRP A 13 4.47 -4.79 29.51
N SER A 14 4.53 -5.27 30.75
CA SER A 14 5.65 -4.98 31.66
C SER A 14 6.98 -5.52 31.15
N VAL A 15 6.99 -6.70 30.50
CA VAL A 15 8.19 -7.24 29.86
C VAL A 15 8.62 -6.35 28.69
N LEU A 16 7.68 -5.96 27.82
CA LEU A 16 7.99 -5.08 26.69
C LEU A 16 8.54 -3.72 27.16
N GLU A 17 7.93 -3.10 28.17
CA GLU A 17 8.42 -1.84 28.74
C GLU A 17 9.82 -1.98 29.37
N ALA A 18 10.11 -3.11 30.03
CA ALA A 18 11.41 -3.38 30.64
C ALA A 18 12.52 -3.63 29.60
N GLU A 19 12.20 -4.29 28.49
CA GLU A 19 13.16 -4.61 27.43
C GLU A 19 13.35 -3.47 26.41
N HIS A 20 12.38 -2.55 26.30
CA HIS A 20 12.42 -1.45 25.34
C HIS A 20 13.71 -0.59 25.39
N PRO A 21 14.28 -0.25 26.56
CA PRO A 21 15.57 0.46 26.63
C PRO A 21 16.75 -0.37 26.13
N SER A 22 16.70 -1.70 26.29
CA SER A 22 17.75 -2.63 25.85
C SER A 22 17.75 -2.83 24.34
N ILE A 23 16.59 -2.72 23.69
CA ILE A 23 16.48 -2.74 22.22
C ILE A 23 17.31 -1.63 21.58
N SER A 24 17.32 -0.43 22.16
CA SER A 24 18.19 0.68 21.69
C SER A 24 19.68 0.38 21.78
N GLN A 25 20.09 -0.61 22.60
CA GLN A 25 21.47 -1.04 22.74
C GLN A 25 21.84 -2.20 21.80
N LEU A 26 20.85 -2.92 21.25
CA LEU A 26 21.08 -3.98 20.27
C LEU A 26 21.38 -3.34 18.91
N GLN A 27 22.66 -3.37 18.49
CA GLN A 27 23.15 -2.73 17.26
C GLN A 27 23.05 -1.19 17.22
N GLU A 28 22.97 -0.53 18.39
CA GLU A 28 22.92 0.94 18.55
C GLU A 28 21.77 1.62 17.77
N LYS A 29 20.68 0.89 17.48
CA LYS A 29 19.55 1.39 16.69
C LYS A 29 18.24 1.10 17.39
N THR A 30 17.40 2.13 17.48
CA THR A 30 15.98 1.97 17.78
C THR A 30 15.27 1.16 16.69
N LEU A 31 14.12 0.54 17.01
CA LEU A 31 13.30 -0.13 15.99
C LEU A 31 12.91 0.81 14.85
N SER A 32 12.66 2.09 15.15
CA SER A 32 12.40 3.11 14.14
C SER A 32 13.59 3.34 13.20
N GLU A 33 14.82 3.34 13.72
CA GLU A 33 16.04 3.45 12.90
C GLU A 33 16.30 2.18 12.09
N ALA A 34 16.10 1.00 12.68
CA ALA A 34 16.18 -0.27 11.97
C ALA A 34 15.17 -0.32 10.81
N ASN A 35 13.94 0.16 11.03
CA ASN A 35 12.89 0.22 10.02
C ASN A 35 13.25 1.16 8.85
N LYS A 36 13.90 2.30 9.14
CA LYS A 36 14.43 3.21 8.09
C LYS A 36 15.56 2.59 7.28
N VAL A 37 16.49 1.88 7.93
CA VAL A 37 17.57 1.17 7.24
C VAL A 37 17.03 0.05 6.35
N PHE A 38 16.00 -0.65 6.81
CA PHE A 38 15.31 -1.67 6.03
C PHE A 38 14.62 -1.06 4.80
N LEU A 39 13.92 0.07 4.96
CA LEU A 39 13.30 0.78 3.84
C LEU A 39 14.33 1.12 2.75
N GLY A 40 15.47 1.72 3.12
CA GLY A 40 16.51 2.11 2.16
C GLY A 40 17.09 0.96 1.33
N LYS A 41 16.99 -0.29 1.83
CA LYS A 41 17.43 -1.49 1.09
C LYS A 41 16.34 -2.06 0.16
N HIS A 42 15.09 -1.68 0.38
CA HIS A 42 13.92 -2.30 -0.23
C HIS A 42 12.91 -1.27 -0.80
N GLU A 43 13.37 -0.07 -1.18
CA GLU A 43 12.54 1.03 -1.69
C GLU A 43 11.77 0.70 -2.98
N GLU A 44 12.12 -0.40 -3.65
CA GLU A 44 11.50 -0.83 -4.91
C GLU A 44 10.45 -1.93 -4.72
N SER A 45 10.35 -2.51 -3.52
CA SER A 45 9.43 -3.62 -3.24
C SER A 45 8.23 -3.14 -2.43
N LEU A 46 7.05 -3.11 -3.07
CA LEU A 46 5.80 -2.72 -2.42
C LEU A 46 5.54 -3.51 -1.12
N MET A 47 5.81 -4.81 -1.12
CA MET A 47 5.66 -5.65 0.07
C MET A 47 6.51 -5.15 1.25
N HIS A 48 7.77 -4.81 0.99
CA HIS A 48 8.68 -4.31 2.02
C HIS A 48 8.27 -2.91 2.48
N ILE A 49 7.83 -2.05 1.55
CA ILE A 49 7.30 -0.71 1.87
C ILE A 49 6.07 -0.80 2.78
N VAL A 50 5.15 -1.73 2.50
CA VAL A 50 3.97 -1.96 3.34
C VAL A 50 4.38 -2.44 4.74
N ALA A 51 5.33 -3.37 4.84
CA ALA A 51 5.86 -3.82 6.12
C ALA A 51 6.50 -2.67 6.93
N VAL A 52 7.24 -1.77 6.27
CA VAL A 52 7.81 -0.57 6.90
C VAL A 52 6.72 0.36 7.41
N ALA A 53 5.69 0.60 6.60
CA ALA A 53 4.57 1.47 6.95
C ALA A 53 3.75 0.92 8.13
N GLU A 54 3.51 -0.40 8.17
CA GLU A 54 2.85 -1.08 9.28
C GLU A 54 3.66 -0.96 10.57
N MET A 55 4.97 -1.20 10.51
CA MET A 55 5.87 -1.04 11.65
C MET A 55 5.90 0.40 12.14
N LEU A 56 5.95 1.38 11.24
CA LEU A 56 5.91 2.80 11.57
C LEU A 56 4.63 3.19 12.32
N TYR A 57 3.47 2.72 11.84
CA TYR A 57 2.18 2.99 12.47
C TYR A 57 2.03 2.28 13.83
N THR A 58 2.58 1.07 13.95
CA THR A 58 2.54 0.28 15.19
C THR A 58 3.40 0.91 16.29
N LEU A 59 4.61 1.34 15.95
CA LEU A 59 5.54 1.98 16.88
C LEU A 59 5.08 3.39 17.27
N GLU A 60 4.58 4.17 16.31
CA GLU A 60 4.21 5.57 16.50
C GLU A 60 2.88 5.87 15.81
N GLN A 61 1.76 5.69 16.54
CA GLN A 61 0.41 5.90 15.98
C GLN A 61 0.20 7.31 15.41
N THR A 62 0.94 8.31 15.89
CA THR A 62 0.95 9.69 15.37
C THR A 62 1.48 9.78 13.94
N LYS A 63 2.28 8.82 13.48
CA LYS A 63 2.85 8.73 12.13
C LYS A 63 1.95 8.02 11.11
N LYS A 64 0.67 7.80 11.43
CA LYS A 64 -0.31 7.22 10.50
C LYS A 64 -0.30 7.88 9.12
N LEU A 65 -0.27 9.22 9.08
CA LEU A 65 -0.27 9.96 7.82
C LEU A 65 1.01 9.72 7.01
N GLU A 66 2.16 9.58 7.69
CA GLU A 66 3.45 9.27 7.07
C GLU A 66 3.44 7.85 6.49
N ALA A 67 2.92 6.87 7.24
CA ALA A 67 2.78 5.49 6.78
C ALA A 67 1.87 5.39 5.54
N VAL A 68 0.75 6.11 5.51
CA VAL A 68 -0.16 6.16 4.36
C VAL A 68 0.53 6.79 3.15
N LYS A 69 1.20 7.94 3.33
CA LYS A 69 1.92 8.61 2.24
C LYS A 69 3.01 7.72 1.65
N LEU A 70 3.76 7.00 2.50
CA LEU A 70 4.80 6.07 2.08
C LEU A 70 4.25 4.99 1.12
N ILE A 71 3.07 4.45 1.42
CA ILE A 71 2.40 3.47 0.56
C ILE A 71 1.87 4.12 -0.73
N GLU A 72 1.22 5.28 -0.62
CA GLU A 72 0.64 5.99 -1.77
C GLU A 72 1.68 6.45 -2.81
N ASP A 73 2.85 6.90 -2.34
CA ASP A 73 3.94 7.38 -3.19
C ASP A 73 4.80 6.26 -3.77
N SER A 74 4.62 5.01 -3.31
CA SER A 74 5.36 3.85 -3.82
C SER A 74 5.06 3.59 -5.30
N CYS A 75 6.12 3.24 -6.04
CA CYS A 75 6.04 2.72 -7.39
C CYS A 75 6.38 1.23 -7.36
N ASN A 76 5.59 0.40 -8.04
CA ASN A 76 6.06 -0.95 -8.37
C ASN A 76 6.86 -0.83 -9.68
N LYS A 77 8.17 -1.11 -9.65
CA LYS A 77 8.89 -1.35 -10.92
C LYS A 77 8.38 -2.67 -11.45
N VAL A 78 7.38 -2.61 -12.32
CA VAL A 78 6.86 -3.78 -13.00
C VAL A 78 8.03 -4.45 -13.73
N MET A 79 8.27 -5.72 -13.40
CA MET A 79 9.12 -6.63 -14.18
C MET A 79 8.82 -6.41 -15.68
N PRO A 80 9.80 -6.36 -16.59
CA PRO A 80 9.53 -6.17 -18.01
C PRO A 80 8.61 -7.30 -18.48
N MET A 81 7.32 -7.01 -18.64
CA MET A 81 6.35 -7.98 -19.11
C MET A 81 6.49 -7.99 -20.63
N ASN A 82 7.01 -9.10 -21.15
CA ASN A 82 7.38 -9.29 -22.54
C ASN A 82 6.44 -8.60 -23.54
N GLY A 83 6.97 -7.55 -24.20
CA GLY A 83 6.88 -7.37 -25.65
C GLY A 83 5.68 -6.63 -26.26
N ALA A 84 4.57 -6.36 -25.57
CA ALA A 84 3.40 -5.75 -26.22
C ALA A 84 2.99 -4.36 -25.71
N LEU A 85 3.37 -4.01 -24.49
CA LEU A 85 3.11 -2.70 -23.89
C LEU A 85 4.48 -2.08 -23.63
N GLY A 86 4.80 -0.96 -24.29
CA GLY A 86 6.05 -0.20 -24.08
C GLY A 86 6.27 0.13 -22.60
N PRO A 87 7.42 0.72 -22.20
CA PRO A 87 7.79 0.90 -20.79
C PRO A 87 6.61 1.51 -20.03
N LEU A 88 5.91 0.64 -19.30
CA LEU A 88 4.71 1.00 -18.58
C LEU A 88 5.24 1.93 -17.51
N LEU A 89 5.05 3.23 -17.75
CA LEU A 89 5.48 4.33 -16.89
C LEU A 89 5.26 3.88 -15.45
N ALA A 90 6.24 4.11 -14.56
CA ALA A 90 6.16 3.65 -13.18
C ALA A 90 4.99 4.35 -12.46
N TRP A 91 3.77 3.83 -12.58
CA TRP A 91 2.58 4.42 -11.98
C TRP A 91 2.65 4.27 -10.47
N LYS A 92 2.54 5.38 -9.75
CA LYS A 92 2.44 5.35 -8.29
C LYS A 92 1.13 4.71 -7.87
N LEU A 93 1.06 4.20 -6.64
CA LEU A 93 -0.20 3.66 -6.13
C LEU A 93 -1.30 4.72 -6.12
N LYS A 94 -0.97 5.97 -5.78
CA LYS A 94 -1.91 7.09 -5.85
C LYS A 94 -2.52 7.31 -7.24
N ASP A 95 -1.77 7.07 -8.31
CA ASP A 95 -2.27 7.20 -9.68
C ASP A 95 -3.28 6.09 -9.99
N CYS A 96 -2.99 4.86 -9.55
CA CYS A 96 -3.96 3.75 -9.65
C CYS A 96 -5.23 4.02 -8.84
N ILE A 97 -5.11 4.57 -7.64
CA ILE A 97 -6.26 4.96 -6.81
C ILE A 97 -7.08 6.05 -7.50
N ALA A 98 -6.44 7.06 -8.08
CA ALA A 98 -7.11 8.14 -8.80
C ALA A 98 -7.89 7.62 -10.01
N VAL A 99 -7.27 6.74 -10.81
CA VAL A 99 -7.96 6.09 -11.95
C VAL A 99 -9.11 5.22 -11.48
N HIS A 100 -8.95 4.45 -10.39
CA HIS A 100 -10.04 3.65 -9.84
C HIS A 100 -11.22 4.52 -9.40
N LYS A 101 -10.98 5.61 -8.66
CA LYS A 101 -12.02 6.57 -8.26
C LYS A 101 -12.70 7.25 -9.45
N LEU A 102 -11.94 7.55 -10.50
CA LEU A 102 -12.50 8.13 -11.72
C LEU A 102 -13.40 7.12 -12.43
N LEU A 103 -12.96 5.86 -12.55
CA LEU A 103 -13.76 4.78 -13.13
C LEU A 103 -15.04 4.53 -12.32
N GLU A 104 -14.96 4.51 -10.99
CA GLU A 104 -16.12 4.38 -10.12
C GLU A 104 -17.15 5.50 -10.37
N LYS A 105 -16.70 6.76 -10.45
CA LYS A 105 -17.59 7.90 -10.78
C LYS A 105 -18.21 7.77 -12.16
N VAL A 106 -17.41 7.45 -13.18
CA VAL A 106 -17.91 7.30 -14.56
C VAL A 106 -18.91 6.16 -14.66
N LEU A 107 -18.69 5.06 -13.95
CA LEU A 107 -19.62 3.92 -13.89
C LEU A 107 -20.93 4.29 -13.18
N ILE A 108 -20.85 5.03 -12.06
CA ILE A 108 -22.03 5.50 -11.32
C ILE A 108 -22.83 6.54 -12.14
N ASP A 109 -22.16 7.51 -12.75
CA ASP A 109 -22.78 8.51 -13.62
C ASP A 109 -23.35 7.86 -14.89
N GLN A 110 -22.76 6.76 -15.36
CA GLN A 110 -23.30 5.95 -16.45
C GLN A 110 -24.54 5.16 -16.05
N ASP A 111 -24.60 4.57 -14.86
CA ASP A 111 -25.82 3.91 -14.39
C ASP A 111 -26.99 4.92 -14.30
N ALA A 112 -26.67 6.18 -13.97
CA ALA A 112 -27.61 7.30 -14.05
C ALA A 112 -27.96 7.74 -15.50
N ALA A 113 -27.07 7.52 -16.48
CA ALA A 113 -27.22 7.97 -17.88
C ALA A 113 -27.61 6.86 -18.89
N LEU A 114 -27.50 5.58 -18.55
CA LEU A 114 -27.68 4.41 -19.42
C LEU A 114 -29.15 4.09 -19.77
N THR A 115 -30.08 4.98 -19.45
CA THR A 115 -31.41 5.00 -20.07
C THR A 115 -31.36 5.34 -21.58
N GLY A 116 -30.20 5.72 -22.15
CA GLY A 116 -30.01 5.91 -23.60
C GLY A 116 -28.65 5.39 -24.10
N GLY A 117 -28.63 4.20 -24.69
CA GLY A 117 -27.42 3.40 -24.95
C GLY A 117 -26.34 4.00 -25.86
N LYS A 118 -25.07 3.72 -25.50
CA LYS A 118 -23.88 3.84 -26.37
C LYS A 118 -22.89 2.70 -26.09
N LYS A 119 -22.83 1.73 -27.01
CA LYS A 119 -22.10 0.45 -26.90
C LYS A 119 -20.57 0.60 -26.99
N GLU A 120 -20.08 1.56 -27.78
CA GLU A 120 -18.64 1.81 -28.01
C GLU A 120 -17.92 2.38 -26.76
N HIS A 121 -18.63 3.15 -25.93
CA HIS A 121 -18.07 3.69 -24.68
C HIS A 121 -18.00 2.63 -23.56
N LEU A 122 -18.88 1.63 -23.58
CA LEU A 122 -18.85 0.53 -22.62
C LEU A 122 -17.59 -0.31 -22.78
N GLU A 123 -17.17 -0.59 -24.03
CA GLU A 123 -15.95 -1.34 -24.32
C GLU A 123 -14.69 -0.60 -23.84
N VAL A 124 -14.63 0.72 -23.96
CA VAL A 124 -13.51 1.54 -23.44
C VAL A 124 -13.46 1.51 -21.91
N VAL A 125 -14.61 1.65 -21.25
CA VAL A 125 -14.68 1.59 -19.78
C VAL A 125 -14.32 0.19 -19.27
N GLN A 126 -14.76 -0.86 -19.96
CA GLN A 126 -14.44 -2.24 -19.63
C GLN A 126 -12.95 -2.54 -19.85
N ALA A 127 -12.35 -2.03 -20.95
CA ALA A 127 -10.92 -2.11 -21.18
C ALA A 127 -10.10 -1.36 -20.12
N MET A 128 -10.53 -0.16 -19.72
CA MET A 128 -9.86 0.63 -18.66
C MET A 128 -9.99 0.00 -17.27
N THR A 129 -11.16 -0.59 -16.95
CA THR A 129 -11.38 -1.31 -15.69
C THR A 129 -10.55 -2.59 -15.65
N THR A 130 -10.44 -3.30 -16.78
CA THR A 130 -9.58 -4.49 -16.91
C THR A 130 -8.11 -4.11 -16.80
N LEU A 131 -7.67 -3.01 -17.41
CA LEU A 131 -6.31 -2.50 -17.27
C LEU A 131 -6.00 -2.07 -15.83
N SER A 132 -6.95 -1.41 -15.16
CA SER A 132 -6.81 -1.00 -13.75
C SER A 132 -6.75 -2.21 -12.81
N SER A 133 -7.60 -3.21 -13.02
CA SER A 133 -7.61 -4.44 -12.22
C SER A 133 -6.37 -5.31 -12.48
N VAL A 134 -5.90 -5.40 -13.73
CA VAL A 134 -4.64 -6.08 -14.09
C VAL A 134 -3.44 -5.33 -13.51
N ALA A 135 -3.44 -3.99 -13.57
CA ALA A 135 -2.40 -3.17 -12.95
C ALA A 135 -2.39 -3.33 -11.42
N LEU A 136 -3.55 -3.38 -10.76
CA LEU A 136 -3.65 -3.67 -9.32
C LEU A 136 -3.21 -5.11 -9.01
N ARG A 137 -3.71 -6.12 -9.72
CA ARG A 137 -3.35 -7.53 -9.46
C ARG A 137 -1.88 -7.81 -9.72
N SER A 138 -1.32 -7.24 -10.78
CA SER A 138 0.13 -7.22 -11.05
C SER A 138 0.89 -6.48 -9.93
N LYS A 139 0.34 -5.38 -9.39
CA LYS A 139 0.92 -4.67 -8.23
C LYS A 139 0.92 -5.51 -6.95
N PHE A 140 -0.08 -6.35 -6.72
CA PHE A 140 -0.23 -7.12 -5.48
C PHE A 140 0.21 -8.58 -5.58
N SER A 141 0.78 -9.03 -6.72
CA SER A 141 1.03 -10.46 -6.98
C SER A 141 -0.19 -11.35 -6.71
N LEU A 142 -1.39 -10.82 -6.96
CA LEU A 142 -2.64 -11.57 -6.77
C LEU A 142 -2.83 -12.52 -7.96
N PRO A 143 -3.34 -13.74 -7.74
CA PRO A 143 -3.61 -14.68 -8.82
C PRO A 143 -4.63 -14.09 -9.81
N PHE A 144 -4.45 -14.44 -11.09
CA PHE A 144 -5.38 -14.07 -12.18
C PHE A 144 -6.71 -14.80 -12.04
#